data_AF-A0A3S3PML5-F1
#
_entry.id   AF-A0A3S3PML5-F1
#
_cell.length_a   1.000
_cell.length_b   1.000
_cell.length_c   1.000
_cell.angle_alpha   90.00
_cell.angle_beta   90.00
_cell.angle_gamma   90.00
#
_symmetry.space_group_name_H-M   'P 1'
#
loop_
_entity.id
_entity.type
_entity.pdbx_description
1 polymer ?
#
loop_
_entity_poly.entity_id
_entity_poly.type
_entity_poly.pdbx_seq_one_letter_code
_entity_poly.pdbx_strand_id
1 'polypeptide(L)'
;MLYAKINKLSFVLVSTLMACGSAPSHKTLEKDSISIEQKSTVKALEPAGNYVSADYEQRSKGYDWVAVTVESTDQNNIRIKIRSRADLKKPTCTLDTEAMEIGAGVFEAHLSNGIAVFEFKDGNLSIRPKTEKDAGALYFYCSGGASIAGNYHQTTAKLDTVQVK
;
A
#
# COMPACT_ATOMS: atom_id res chain seq x y z
N MET A 1 48.44 6.27 -36.29
CA MET A 1 48.25 6.55 -37.74
C MET A 1 47.24 5.54 -38.25
N LEU A 2 46.12 5.80 -38.92
CA LEU A 2 45.63 6.98 -39.64
C LEU A 2 44.10 6.75 -39.89
N TYR A 3 43.26 7.77 -39.62
CA TYR A 3 42.05 8.23 -40.37
C TYR A 3 40.87 7.27 -40.72
N ALA A 4 39.64 7.51 -40.23
CA ALA A 4 38.57 8.44 -40.73
C ALA A 4 37.52 7.69 -41.59
N LYS A 5 36.24 8.06 -41.82
CA LYS A 5 35.46 9.30 -41.69
C LYS A 5 33.95 8.97 -41.88
N ILE A 6 33.10 9.52 -41.00
CA ILE A 6 31.78 10.17 -41.20
C ILE A 6 30.98 9.85 -42.48
N ASN A 7 29.73 9.36 -42.32
CA ASN A 7 28.70 9.43 -43.36
C ASN A 7 27.58 10.40 -42.95
N LYS A 8 27.48 11.54 -43.62
CA LYS A 8 26.32 12.44 -43.61
C LYS A 8 25.64 12.28 -44.96
N LEU A 9 24.33 12.01 -44.97
CA LEU A 9 23.52 12.30 -46.14
C LEU A 9 22.20 12.92 -45.70
N SER A 10 22.14 14.23 -45.84
CA SER A 10 20.92 15.02 -45.78
C SER A 10 20.05 14.72 -47.00
N PHE A 11 18.75 14.58 -46.80
CA PHE A 11 17.78 14.85 -47.85
C PHE A 11 16.76 15.86 -47.30
N VAL A 12 16.92 17.09 -47.77
CA VAL A 12 15.95 18.18 -47.65
C VAL A 12 15.04 18.07 -48.87
N LEU A 13 13.72 18.01 -48.68
CA LEU A 13 12.78 18.38 -49.72
C LEU A 13 11.71 19.31 -49.13
N VAL A 14 11.65 20.49 -49.72
CA VAL A 14 10.85 21.66 -49.38
C VAL A 14 9.60 21.69 -50.29
N SER A 15 8.60 22.48 -49.87
CA SER A 15 7.45 23.02 -50.61
C SER A 15 6.20 22.12 -50.62
N THR A 16 4.98 22.60 -50.39
CA THR A 16 4.35 23.86 -50.83
C THR A 16 3.22 24.34 -49.89
N LEU A 17 3.03 25.65 -49.84
CA LEU A 17 1.87 26.37 -49.28
C LEU A 17 0.62 26.18 -50.14
N MET A 18 -0.58 26.08 -49.55
CA MET A 18 -1.83 26.61 -50.14
C MET A 18 -2.97 26.73 -49.11
N ALA A 19 -3.42 27.98 -48.94
CA ALA A 19 -4.80 28.48 -48.77
C ALA A 19 -5.70 28.09 -47.57
N CYS A 20 -6.34 29.13 -47.03
CA CYS A 20 -7.30 29.19 -45.93
C CYS A 20 -8.74 29.19 -46.45
N GLY A 21 -9.73 28.72 -45.67
CA GLY A 21 -11.16 28.97 -45.96
C GLY A 21 -12.19 28.15 -45.16
N SER A 22 -12.89 28.84 -44.23
CA SER A 22 -14.27 28.67 -43.72
C SER A 22 -14.83 27.30 -43.29
N ALA A 23 -15.31 27.24 -42.04
CA ALA A 23 -16.41 26.35 -41.59
C ALA A 23 -17.76 26.88 -42.15
N PRO A 24 -18.82 26.05 -42.39
CA PRO A 24 -19.52 25.31 -41.33
C PRO A 24 -20.18 23.94 -41.69
N SER A 25 -20.39 23.16 -40.63
CA SER A 25 -21.51 22.22 -40.32
C SER A 25 -21.82 20.97 -41.17
N HIS A 26 -22.11 19.90 -40.40
CA HIS A 26 -22.99 18.75 -40.68
C HIS A 26 -22.37 17.47 -41.30
N LYS A 27 -21.99 16.49 -40.46
CA LYS A 27 -22.11 15.02 -40.68
C LYS A 27 -22.20 14.32 -39.31
N THR A 28 -23.34 13.75 -38.93
CA THR A 28 -23.76 12.35 -39.19
C THR A 28 -22.93 11.33 -38.41
N LEU A 29 -23.60 10.68 -37.47
CA LEU A 29 -23.21 9.48 -36.73
C LEU A 29 -22.86 8.34 -37.70
N GLU A 30 -21.68 7.74 -37.56
CA GLU A 30 -21.52 6.30 -37.76
C GLU A 30 -20.18 5.78 -37.18
N LYS A 31 -20.32 4.82 -36.27
CA LYS A 31 -19.52 3.61 -36.11
C LYS A 31 -18.01 3.78 -35.90
N ASP A 32 -17.63 3.97 -34.63
CA ASP A 32 -16.27 3.67 -34.19
C ASP A 32 -16.26 2.39 -33.35
N SER A 33 -15.45 1.44 -33.81
CA SER A 33 -15.31 0.10 -33.28
C SER A 33 -14.18 0.13 -32.27
N ILE A 34 -14.49 0.33 -30.99
CA ILE A 34 -13.46 0.34 -29.96
C ILE A 34 -13.28 -1.08 -29.41
N SER A 35 -12.24 -1.74 -29.92
CA SER A 35 -11.58 -2.85 -29.24
C SER A 35 -10.93 -2.29 -27.97
N ILE A 36 -11.55 -2.53 -26.81
CA ILE A 36 -10.88 -2.37 -25.53
C ILE A 36 -10.59 -3.75 -24.98
N GLU A 37 -9.43 -4.28 -25.37
CA GLU A 37 -8.65 -5.15 -24.51
C GLU A 37 -8.09 -4.29 -23.37
N GLN A 38 -8.93 -3.94 -22.39
CA GLN A 38 -8.42 -3.45 -21.11
C GLN A 38 -8.01 -4.67 -20.31
N LYS A 39 -6.73 -5.03 -20.48
CA LYS A 39 -5.92 -5.63 -19.44
C LYS A 39 -6.04 -4.73 -18.19
N SER A 40 -7.05 -5.02 -17.39
CA SER A 40 -7.14 -4.56 -16.01
C SER A 40 -6.02 -5.26 -15.27
N THR A 41 -4.81 -4.70 -15.33
CA THR A 41 -3.85 -4.85 -14.26
C THR A 41 -4.45 -4.10 -13.09
N VAL A 42 -5.34 -4.77 -12.35
CA VAL A 42 -5.58 -4.44 -10.95
C VAL A 42 -4.20 -4.50 -10.33
N LYS A 43 -3.61 -3.33 -10.09
CA LYS A 43 -2.38 -3.22 -9.32
C LYS A 43 -2.72 -3.89 -8.00
N ALA A 44 -2.18 -5.09 -7.77
CA ALA A 44 -2.29 -5.75 -6.48
C ALA A 44 -1.89 -4.68 -5.45
N LEU A 45 -2.78 -4.43 -4.49
CA LEU A 45 -2.51 -3.46 -3.45
C LEU A 45 -1.30 -4.00 -2.70
N GLU A 46 -0.13 -3.42 -2.92
CA GLU A 46 1.08 -3.76 -2.17
C GLU A 46 0.76 -3.51 -0.68
N PRO A 47 0.82 -4.53 0.19
CA PRO A 47 0.45 -4.40 1.60
C PRO A 47 1.37 -3.42 2.34
N ALA A 48 2.53 -3.09 1.77
CA ALA A 48 3.50 -2.17 2.32
C ALA A 48 2.91 -0.79 2.62
N GLY A 49 3.21 -0.27 3.81
CA GLY A 49 2.72 1.02 4.26
C GLY A 49 2.50 1.08 5.77
N ASN A 50 1.85 2.15 6.21
CA ASN A 50 1.47 2.35 7.60
C ASN A 50 -0.04 2.31 7.74
N TYR A 51 -0.51 1.59 8.75
CA TYR A 51 -1.91 1.47 9.10
C TYR A 51 -2.08 1.89 10.56
N VAL A 52 -3.19 2.56 10.86
CA VAL A 52 -3.41 3.11 12.20
C VAL A 52 -4.82 2.82 12.67
N SER A 53 -4.98 2.68 13.99
CA SER A 53 -6.28 2.57 14.63
C SER A 53 -7.08 3.86 14.45
N ALA A 54 -8.42 3.79 14.56
CA ALA A 54 -9.32 4.94 14.36
C ALA A 54 -8.92 6.19 15.19
N ASP A 55 -8.50 6.00 16.44
CA ASP A 55 -8.15 7.09 17.34
C ASP A 55 -6.85 7.85 16.99
N TYR A 56 -6.10 7.41 15.97
CA TYR A 56 -4.91 8.10 15.49
C TYR A 56 -5.19 9.54 15.05
N GLU A 57 -6.37 9.82 14.49
CA GLU A 57 -6.77 11.18 14.09
C GLU A 57 -6.85 12.14 15.29
N GLN A 58 -7.08 11.59 16.49
CA GLN A 58 -7.21 12.33 17.73
C GLN A 58 -5.92 12.33 18.57
N ARG A 59 -4.80 11.82 18.03
CA ARG A 59 -3.53 11.71 18.76
C ARG A 59 -3.05 13.03 19.37
N SER A 60 -3.30 14.16 18.70
CA SER A 60 -2.94 15.50 19.19
C SER A 60 -3.72 15.91 20.45
N LYS A 61 -4.86 15.27 20.72
CA LYS A 61 -5.67 15.46 21.93
C LYS A 61 -5.28 14.49 23.05
N GLY A 62 -4.25 13.68 22.84
CA GLY A 62 -3.78 12.72 23.83
C GLY A 62 -4.53 11.39 23.82
N TYR A 63 -5.24 11.04 22.74
CA TYR A 63 -5.91 9.74 22.61
C TYR A 63 -4.91 8.61 22.38
N ASP A 64 -5.32 7.41 22.76
CA ASP A 64 -4.54 6.19 22.57
C ASP A 64 -4.72 5.63 21.18
N TRP A 65 -3.63 5.20 20.56
CA TRP A 65 -3.65 4.65 19.22
C TRP A 65 -2.51 3.66 19.02
N VAL A 66 -2.69 2.82 18.00
CA VAL A 66 -1.74 1.79 17.58
C VAL A 66 -1.44 1.98 16.10
N ALA A 67 -0.15 1.93 15.74
CA ALA A 67 0.32 1.83 14.36
C ALA A 67 0.77 0.41 14.05
N VAL A 68 0.58 0.05 12.79
CA VAL A 68 1.10 -1.14 12.14
C VAL A 68 1.91 -0.68 10.92
N THR A 69 3.22 -0.90 10.95
CA THR A 69 4.11 -0.67 9.82
C THR A 69 4.36 -1.98 9.12
N VAL A 70 4.15 -2.01 7.80
CA VAL A 70 4.30 -3.18 6.95
C VAL A 70 5.36 -2.90 5.90
N GLU A 71 6.37 -3.77 5.84
CA GLU A 71 7.48 -3.72 4.89
C GLU A 71 7.50 -5.03 4.10
N SER A 72 7.49 -4.99 2.77
CA SER A 72 7.69 -6.20 1.96
C SER A 72 9.16 -6.65 2.06
N THR A 73 9.39 -7.92 2.37
CA THR A 73 10.75 -8.48 2.50
C THR A 73 11.14 -9.36 1.31
N ASP A 74 10.18 -10.07 0.74
CA ASP A 74 10.32 -10.83 -0.51
C ASP A 74 8.96 -10.90 -1.25
N GLN A 75 8.79 -11.81 -2.21
CA GLN A 75 7.56 -11.91 -3.01
C GLN A 75 6.33 -12.33 -2.20
N ASN A 76 6.51 -13.04 -1.08
CA ASN A 76 5.41 -13.67 -0.34
C ASN A 76 5.48 -13.40 1.18
N ASN A 77 6.51 -12.73 1.66
CA ASN A 77 6.68 -12.39 3.07
C ASN A 77 6.70 -10.88 3.28
N ILE A 78 6.13 -10.50 4.42
CA ILE A 78 6.13 -9.14 4.93
C ILE A 78 6.67 -9.12 6.35
N ARG A 79 7.36 -8.04 6.69
CA ARG A 79 7.70 -7.69 8.06
C ARG A 79 6.67 -6.73 8.61
N ILE A 80 6.18 -7.03 9.81
CA ILE A 80 5.15 -6.25 10.50
C ILE A 80 5.72 -5.76 11.82
N LYS A 81 5.57 -4.46 12.08
CA LYS A 81 5.88 -3.82 13.36
C LYS A 81 4.61 -3.18 13.89
N ILE A 82 4.13 -3.64 15.04
CA ILE A 82 2.99 -3.04 15.76
C ILE A 82 3.52 -2.28 16.94
N ARG A 83 3.08 -1.03 17.09
CA ARG A 83 3.50 -0.13 18.17
C ARG A 83 2.34 0.73 18.60
N SER A 84 2.03 0.71 19.89
CA SER A 84 1.23 1.78 20.50
C SER A 84 2.05 3.07 20.60
N ARG A 85 1.36 4.20 20.69
CA ARG A 85 1.99 5.49 21.02
C ARG A 85 2.94 5.40 22.23
N ALA A 86 4.05 6.13 22.14
CA ALA A 86 5.15 6.12 23.11
C ALA A 86 5.49 7.51 23.68
N ASP A 87 4.86 8.57 23.19
CA ASP A 87 5.22 9.97 23.44
C ASP A 87 4.71 10.52 24.77
N LEU A 88 3.43 10.26 25.10
CA LEU A 88 2.82 10.73 26.34
C LEU A 88 2.82 9.69 27.46
N LYS A 89 2.98 8.41 27.10
CA LYS A 89 2.89 7.28 28.03
C LYS A 89 3.76 6.12 27.58
N LYS A 90 4.04 5.18 28.49
CA LYS A 90 4.75 3.94 28.14
C LYS A 90 3.97 3.18 27.06
N PRO A 91 4.66 2.65 26.03
CA PRO A 91 4.03 1.79 25.04
C PRO A 91 3.29 0.63 25.72
N THR A 92 2.04 0.44 25.33
CA THR A 92 1.18 -0.63 25.83
C THR A 92 1.08 -1.77 24.84
N CYS A 93 1.44 -1.62 23.57
CA CYS A 93 1.44 -2.70 22.58
C CYS A 93 2.74 -2.69 21.75
N THR A 94 3.41 -3.84 21.67
CA THR A 94 4.65 -4.01 20.89
C THR A 94 4.73 -5.41 20.29
N LEU A 95 4.83 -5.49 18.96
CA LEU A 95 5.10 -6.74 18.24
C LEU A 95 6.01 -6.46 17.05
N ASP A 96 7.04 -7.28 16.86
CA ASP A 96 7.78 -7.41 15.61
C ASP A 96 7.65 -8.85 15.13
N THR A 97 7.22 -9.04 13.88
CA THR A 97 7.02 -10.38 13.32
C THR A 97 7.17 -10.37 11.80
N GLU A 98 7.29 -11.57 11.25
CA GLU A 98 7.21 -11.81 9.80
C GLU A 98 5.96 -12.64 9.53
N ALA A 99 5.27 -12.32 8.44
CA ALA A 99 4.05 -12.99 8.03
C ALA A 99 4.17 -13.44 6.57
N MET A 100 3.66 -14.64 6.29
CA MET A 100 3.69 -15.27 4.98
C MET A 100 2.33 -15.20 4.32
N GLU A 101 2.29 -14.88 3.02
CA GLU A 101 1.05 -14.85 2.24
C GLU A 101 0.48 -16.26 2.07
N ILE A 102 -0.78 -16.43 2.44
CA ILE A 102 -1.54 -17.69 2.33
C ILE A 102 -2.72 -17.58 1.34
N GLY A 103 -2.98 -16.38 0.85
CA GLY A 103 -4.02 -16.05 -0.12
C GLY A 103 -3.90 -14.57 -0.49
N ALA A 104 -4.55 -14.15 -1.57
CA ALA A 104 -4.41 -12.78 -2.08
C ALA A 104 -4.73 -11.74 -0.99
N GLY A 105 -3.70 -11.01 -0.53
CA GLY A 105 -3.84 -10.01 0.53
C GLY A 105 -4.06 -10.59 1.94
N VAL A 106 -3.88 -11.89 2.14
CA VAL A 106 -4.04 -12.57 3.43
C VAL A 106 -2.71 -13.18 3.85
N PHE A 107 -2.20 -12.75 5.00
CA PHE A 107 -0.92 -13.16 5.55
C PHE A 107 -1.10 -13.81 6.92
N GLU A 108 -0.26 -14.79 7.23
CA GLU A 108 -0.26 -15.53 8.48
C GLU A 108 1.09 -15.36 9.18
N ALA A 109 1.05 -14.99 10.47
CA ALA A 109 2.22 -15.00 11.34
C ALA A 109 2.06 -16.03 12.45
N HIS A 110 3.08 -16.88 12.59
CA HIS A 110 3.19 -17.81 13.71
C HIS A 110 3.83 -17.08 14.90
N LEU A 111 2.98 -16.72 15.87
CA LEU A 111 3.39 -16.06 17.11
C LEU A 111 3.76 -17.12 18.15
N SER A 112 4.39 -16.70 19.24
CA SER A 112 4.87 -17.63 20.29
C SER A 112 3.78 -18.48 20.93
N ASN A 113 2.54 -18.01 20.92
CA ASN A 113 1.41 -18.62 21.63
C ASN A 113 0.13 -18.69 20.78
N GLY A 114 0.25 -18.68 19.46
CA GLY A 114 -0.88 -18.84 18.54
C GLY A 114 -0.57 -18.25 17.17
N ILE A 115 -1.62 -18.11 16.35
CA ILE A 115 -1.49 -17.65 14.97
C ILE A 115 -2.34 -16.39 14.76
N ALA A 116 -1.71 -15.35 14.20
CA ALA A 116 -2.39 -14.13 13.76
C ALA A 116 -2.53 -14.13 12.23
N VAL A 117 -3.70 -13.69 11.77
CA VAL A 117 -4.03 -13.47 10.37
C VAL A 117 -4.16 -11.97 10.12
N PHE A 118 -3.46 -11.49 9.10
CA PHE A 118 -3.46 -10.12 8.61
C PHE A 118 -4.14 -10.10 7.24
N GLU A 119 -5.27 -9.40 7.13
CA GLU A 119 -6.05 -9.32 5.90
C GLU A 119 -6.08 -7.88 5.40
N PHE A 120 -5.50 -7.66 4.22
CA PHE A 120 -5.41 -6.37 3.55
C PHE A 120 -6.47 -6.26 2.46
N LYS A 121 -7.33 -5.26 2.56
CA LYS A 121 -8.40 -5.03 1.60
C LYS A 121 -8.79 -3.56 1.55
N ASP A 122 -8.84 -2.99 0.35
CA ASP A 122 -9.33 -1.63 0.11
C ASP A 122 -8.65 -0.57 1.00
N GLY A 123 -7.32 -0.68 1.19
CA GLY A 123 -6.55 0.23 2.06
C GLY A 123 -6.78 0.02 3.56
N ASN A 124 -7.43 -1.05 3.97
CA ASN A 124 -7.63 -1.44 5.36
C ASN A 124 -6.83 -2.70 5.69
N LEU A 125 -6.44 -2.82 6.95
CA LEU A 125 -5.85 -4.00 7.54
C LEU A 125 -6.76 -4.50 8.67
N SER A 126 -7.13 -5.77 8.61
CA SER A 126 -7.77 -6.49 9.71
C SER A 126 -6.77 -7.46 10.34
N ILE A 127 -6.63 -7.43 11.67
CA ILE A 127 -5.81 -8.36 12.44
C ILE A 127 -6.75 -9.20 13.30
N ARG A 128 -6.70 -10.52 13.12
CA ARG A 128 -7.55 -11.48 13.85
C ARG A 128 -6.79 -12.76 14.19
N PRO A 129 -7.20 -13.48 15.24
CA PRO A 129 -6.67 -14.83 15.45
C PRO A 129 -7.12 -15.76 14.32
N LYS A 130 -6.34 -16.80 14.03
CA LYS A 130 -6.74 -17.83 13.05
C LYS A 130 -7.95 -18.65 13.54
N THR A 131 -7.94 -19.00 14.83
CA THR A 131 -9.04 -19.71 15.51
C THR A 131 -9.30 -19.11 16.90
N GLU A 132 -10.39 -19.50 17.56
CA GLU A 132 -10.66 -19.07 18.95
C GLU A 132 -9.55 -19.44 19.93
N LYS A 133 -8.87 -20.58 19.72
CA LYS A 133 -7.75 -21.03 20.56
C LYS A 133 -6.53 -20.10 20.44
N ASP A 134 -6.40 -19.42 19.30
CA ASP A 134 -5.31 -18.47 19.03
C ASP A 134 -5.59 -17.06 19.59
N ALA A 135 -6.82 -16.79 20.06
CA ALA A 135 -7.22 -15.46 20.50
C ALA A 135 -6.31 -14.90 21.61
N GLY A 136 -5.87 -15.74 22.53
CA GLY A 136 -4.95 -15.37 23.61
C GLY A 136 -3.62 -14.80 23.12
N ALA A 137 -3.16 -15.19 21.92
CA ALA A 137 -1.90 -14.72 21.37
C ALA A 137 -1.89 -13.20 21.13
N LEU A 138 -3.00 -12.66 20.63
CA LEU A 138 -3.08 -11.24 20.25
C LEU A 138 -3.15 -10.30 21.46
N TYR A 139 -3.54 -10.80 22.64
CA TYR A 139 -3.48 -10.04 23.89
C TYR A 139 -2.06 -9.96 24.48
N PHE A 140 -1.21 -10.97 24.22
CA PHE A 140 0.11 -11.08 24.88
C PHE A 140 1.05 -9.91 24.55
N TYR A 141 0.88 -9.33 23.36
CA TYR A 141 1.69 -8.21 22.88
C TYR A 141 1.21 -6.87 23.41
N CYS A 142 0.15 -6.86 24.22
CA CYS A 142 -0.45 -5.67 24.78
C CYS A 142 -0.61 -5.76 26.31
N SER A 143 -0.50 -4.63 27.00
CA SER A 143 -0.71 -4.51 28.45
C SER A 143 -2.13 -4.07 28.78
N GLY A 144 -2.59 -4.34 30.01
CA GLY A 144 -3.87 -3.82 30.53
C GLY A 144 -5.13 -4.42 29.89
N GLY A 145 -5.03 -5.61 29.28
CA GLY A 145 -6.16 -6.28 28.63
C GLY A 145 -6.43 -5.82 27.19
N ALA A 146 -5.62 -4.91 26.64
CA ALA A 146 -5.68 -4.55 25.23
C ALA A 146 -5.20 -5.71 24.33
N SER A 147 -5.47 -5.59 23.03
CA SER A 147 -5.10 -6.58 22.02
C SER A 147 -4.64 -5.89 20.74
N ILE A 148 -3.77 -6.55 19.98
CA ILE A 148 -3.44 -6.12 18.62
C ILE A 148 -4.55 -6.45 17.60
N ALA A 149 -5.54 -7.25 18.00
CA ALA A 149 -6.71 -7.54 17.16
C ALA A 149 -7.50 -6.26 16.86
N GLY A 150 -7.97 -6.11 15.63
CA GLY A 150 -8.77 -4.96 15.26
C GLY A 150 -8.66 -4.59 13.78
N ASN A 151 -9.26 -3.45 13.45
CA ASN A 151 -9.23 -2.87 12.10
C ASN A 151 -8.39 -1.60 12.11
N TYR A 152 -7.59 -1.44 11.07
CA TYR A 152 -6.66 -0.34 10.88
C TYR A 152 -6.85 0.20 9.47
N HIS A 153 -6.74 1.51 9.31
CA HIS A 153 -6.82 2.16 8.01
C HIS A 153 -5.43 2.64 7.59
N GLN A 154 -5.13 2.53 6.30
CA GLN A 154 -3.87 3.03 5.75
C GLN A 154 -3.80 4.55 5.94
N THR A 155 -2.62 5.03 6.31
CA THR A 155 -2.35 6.46 6.42
C THR A 155 -1.20 6.85 5.52
N THR A 156 -1.36 8.00 4.85
CA THR A 156 -0.29 8.66 4.08
C THR A 156 0.53 9.61 4.95
N ALA A 157 0.07 9.89 6.18
CA ALA A 157 0.82 10.68 7.13
C ALA A 157 2.08 9.92 7.53
N LYS A 158 3.22 10.63 7.60
CA LYS A 158 4.42 10.07 8.20
C LYS A 158 4.13 9.77 9.67
N LEU A 159 4.37 8.54 10.09
CA LEU A 159 4.38 8.21 11.51
C LEU A 159 5.54 8.97 12.17
N ASP A 160 5.23 9.66 13.27
CA ASP A 160 6.24 10.35 14.06
C ASP A 160 7.09 9.29 14.80
N THR A 161 8.38 9.25 14.48
CA THR A 161 9.34 8.30 15.07
C THR A 161 9.56 8.53 16.56
N VAL A 162 9.14 9.68 17.10
CA VAL A 162 9.12 9.91 18.55
C VAL A 162 7.92 9.21 19.18
N GLN A 163 6.78 9.19 18.49
CA GLN A 163 5.53 8.59 18.95
C GLN A 163 5.49 7.06 18.73
N VAL A 164 6.31 6.53 17.82
CA VAL A 164 6.37 5.12 17.46
C VAL A 164 7.82 4.64 17.57
N LYS A 165 8.14 3.89 18.64
CA LYS A 165 9.49 3.37 18.93
C LYS A 165 9.54 1.86 18.81
#